data_AF-A0AA95GI99-F1
#
_entry.id   AF-A0AA95GI99-F1
#
_cell.length_a   1.000
_cell.length_b   1.000
_cell.length_c   1.000
_cell.angle_alpha   90.00
_cell.angle_beta   90.00
_cell.angle_gamma   90.00
#
_symmetry.space_group_name_H-M   'P 1'
#
loop_
_entity.id
_entity.type
_entity.pdbx_description
1 polymer ?
#
loop_
_entity_poly.entity_id
_entity_poly.type
_entity_poly.pdbx_seq_one_letter_code
_entity_poly.pdbx_strand_id
1 'polypeptide(L)'
;MSGIEKRLEQSLMALDKIADARVHLSYPIAANNRSQAPMKASVIVFYHDENQDIDELKLGIKAFIKNAISELEPQYITVFLIHKISPTIPSYTEKNVSGGSYYLYVLLLFIIIIVGGLIYWGIKRRSATSAQQ
;
A
#
# COMPACT_ATOMS: atom_id res chain seq x y z
N MET A 1 -23.88 -14.08 1.38
CA MET A 1 -22.94 -13.62 2.43
C MET A 1 -23.74 -12.93 3.51
N SER A 2 -23.50 -13.29 4.77
CA SER A 2 -24.22 -12.78 5.94
C SER A 2 -23.59 -11.46 6.44
N GLY A 3 -24.39 -10.57 7.05
CA GLY A 3 -23.92 -9.27 7.56
C GLY A 3 -22.94 -9.37 8.74
N ILE A 4 -22.99 -10.47 9.50
CA ILE A 4 -22.09 -10.73 10.64
C ILE A 4 -20.67 -11.05 10.15
N GLU A 5 -20.55 -11.82 9.07
CA GLU A 5 -19.26 -12.19 8.46
C GLU A 5 -18.49 -10.93 8.04
N LYS A 6 -19.13 -10.02 7.31
CA LYS A 6 -18.50 -8.77 6.86
C LYS A 6 -18.01 -7.88 8.00
N ARG A 7 -18.79 -7.76 9.08
CA ARG A 7 -18.39 -6.94 10.24
C ARG A 7 -17.18 -7.56 10.95
N LEU A 8 -17.14 -8.89 11.05
CA LEU A 8 -16.04 -9.59 11.69
C LEU A 8 -14.75 -9.49 10.88
N GLU A 9 -14.83 -9.63 9.55
CA GLU A 9 -13.70 -9.40 8.64
C GLU A 9 -13.14 -7.98 8.77
N GLN A 10 -14.02 -6.97 8.70
CA GLN A 10 -13.61 -5.57 8.85
C GLN A 10 -13.00 -5.28 10.23
N SER A 11 -13.52 -5.89 11.29
CA SER A 11 -12.96 -5.72 12.62
C SER A 11 -11.63 -6.47 12.80
N LEU A 12 -11.40 -7.58 12.09
CA LEU A 12 -10.12 -8.29 12.11
C LEU A 12 -9.04 -7.51 11.34
N MET A 13 -9.41 -6.83 10.26
CA MET A 13 -8.51 -5.94 9.51
C MET A 13 -8.01 -4.74 10.33
N ALA A 14 -8.66 -4.40 11.44
CA ALA A 14 -8.20 -3.33 12.33
C ALA A 14 -7.05 -3.74 13.27
N LEU A 15 -6.68 -5.02 13.31
CA LEU A 15 -5.49 -5.48 14.03
C LEU A 15 -4.24 -5.12 13.22
N ASP A 16 -3.36 -4.33 13.84
CA ASP A 16 -2.18 -3.65 13.28
C ASP A 16 -1.19 -4.54 12.48
N LYS A 17 -1.34 -5.86 12.57
CA LYS A 17 -0.44 -6.86 11.96
C LYS A 17 -1.11 -7.80 10.96
N ILE A 18 -2.39 -7.58 10.66
CA ILE A 18 -3.18 -8.41 9.74
C ILE A 18 -3.27 -7.73 8.37
N ALA A 19 -2.78 -8.42 7.34
CA ALA A 19 -2.79 -7.97 5.95
C ALA A 19 -4.15 -8.16 5.27
N ASP A 20 -4.78 -9.29 5.56
CA ASP A 20 -6.07 -9.70 5.03
C ASP A 20 -6.65 -10.78 5.96
N ALA A 21 -7.96 -10.83 6.07
CA ALA A 21 -8.65 -11.78 6.94
C ALA A 21 -9.92 -12.26 6.27
N ARG A 22 -10.12 -13.58 6.25
CA ARG A 22 -11.32 -14.22 5.74
C ARG A 22 -11.92 -15.09 6.82
N VAL A 23 -13.21 -14.92 7.05
CA VAL A 23 -13.91 -15.62 8.14
C VAL A 23 -15.12 -16.34 7.58
N HIS A 24 -15.14 -17.66 7.73
CA HIS A 24 -16.23 -18.52 7.31
C HIS A 24 -16.89 -19.14 8.55
N LEU A 25 -18.19 -18.91 8.72
CA LEU A 25 -18.97 -19.54 9.80
C LEU A 25 -19.86 -20.63 9.23
N SER A 26 -19.82 -21.81 9.84
CA SER A 26 -20.79 -22.86 9.54
C SER A 26 -21.94 -22.77 10.54
N TYR A 27 -23.12 -22.38 10.05
CA TYR A 27 -24.33 -22.35 10.85
C TYR A 27 -25.00 -23.73 10.84
N PRO A 28 -25.42 -24.27 11.99
CA PRO A 28 -26.24 -25.47 12.00
C PRO A 28 -27.60 -25.15 11.42
N ILE A 29 -27.89 -25.68 10.23
CA ILE A 29 -29.24 -25.68 9.68
C ILE A 29 -30.01 -26.73 10.48
N ALA A 30 -30.93 -26.26 11.34
CA ALA A 30 -31.82 -27.15 12.10
C ALA A 30 -32.84 -27.80 11.16
N ALA A 31 -32.40 -28.77 10.38
CA ALA A 31 -33.30 -29.79 9.86
C ALA A 31 -33.57 -30.77 11.02
N ASN A 32 -34.84 -30.97 11.34
CA ASN A 32 -35.39 -32.10 12.09
C ASN A 32 -34.63 -32.61 13.36
N ASN A 33 -34.87 -31.93 14.48
CA ASN A 33 -35.18 -32.51 15.80
C ASN A 33 -34.27 -33.58 16.45
N ARG A 34 -33.02 -33.83 16.03
CA ARG A 34 -32.05 -34.59 16.84
C ARG A 34 -30.63 -34.04 16.67
N SER A 35 -30.15 -33.38 17.73
CA SER A 35 -28.84 -32.74 17.88
C SER A 35 -28.58 -31.53 16.97
N GLN A 36 -28.69 -30.34 17.54
CA GLN A 36 -28.07 -29.13 16.98
C GLN A 36 -26.56 -29.36 16.90
N ALA A 37 -26.02 -29.46 15.68
CA ALA A 37 -24.58 -29.49 15.48
C ALA A 37 -23.96 -28.19 16.05
N PRO A 38 -22.81 -28.26 16.72
CA PRO A 38 -22.17 -27.06 17.25
C PRO A 38 -21.74 -26.15 16.10
N MET A 39 -21.94 -24.85 16.27
CA MET A 39 -21.45 -23.84 15.33
C MET A 39 -19.92 -23.92 15.24
N LYS A 40 -19.35 -23.81 14.03
CA LYS A 40 -17.90 -23.83 13.82
C LYS A 40 -17.46 -22.58 13.07
N ALA A 41 -16.25 -22.11 13.35
CA ALA A 41 -15.64 -21.01 12.62
C ALA A 41 -14.29 -21.42 12.05
N SER A 42 -14.09 -21.10 10.78
CA SER A 42 -12.81 -21.19 10.09
C SER A 42 -12.34 -19.79 9.76
N VAL A 43 -11.16 -19.43 10.24
CA VAL A 43 -10.58 -18.11 10.02
C VAL A 43 -9.22 -18.26 9.37
N ILE A 44 -9.04 -17.55 8.27
CA ILE A 44 -7.79 -17.47 7.52
C ILE A 44 -7.27 -16.06 7.69
N VAL A 45 -6.07 -15.94 8.24
CA VAL A 45 -5.41 -14.66 8.49
C VAL A 45 -4.11 -14.61 7.71
N PHE A 46 -3.98 -13.59 6.88
CA PHE A 46 -2.76 -13.27 6.17
C PHE A 46 -1.98 -12.23 6.98
N TYR A 47 -0.72 -12.48 7.29
CA TYR A 47 0.14 -11.57 8.05
C TYR A 47 1.43 -11.27 7.28
N HIS A 48 2.03 -10.09 7.50
CA HIS A 48 3.23 -9.64 6.77
C HIS A 48 4.54 -9.78 7.55
N ASP A 49 4.49 -9.84 8.88
CA ASP A 49 5.68 -9.80 9.73
C ASP A 49 6.19 -11.20 10.06
N GLU A 50 7.38 -11.55 9.58
CA GLU A 50 8.03 -12.85 9.82
C GLU A 50 8.59 -12.98 11.25
N ASN A 51 8.83 -11.86 11.94
CA ASN A 51 9.41 -11.84 13.29
C ASN A 51 8.34 -11.86 14.40
N GLN A 52 7.06 -12.02 14.04
CA GLN A 52 5.97 -12.02 14.99
C GLN A 52 5.81 -13.40 15.67
N ASP A 53 5.51 -13.40 16.97
CA ASP A 53 5.07 -14.60 17.68
C ASP A 53 3.71 -15.08 17.15
N ILE A 54 3.75 -16.17 16.39
CA ILE A 54 2.60 -16.79 15.74
C ILE A 54 1.61 -17.32 16.79
N ASP A 55 2.09 -17.80 17.92
CA ASP A 55 1.25 -18.38 18.97
C ASP A 55 0.49 -17.29 19.74
N GLU A 56 1.14 -16.15 20.03
CA GLU A 56 0.47 -14.99 20.62
C GLU A 56 -0.61 -14.42 19.69
N LEU A 57 -0.29 -14.26 18.39
CA LEU A 57 -1.25 -13.76 17.40
C LEU A 57 -2.45 -14.71 17.27
N LYS A 58 -2.20 -16.01 17.20
CA LYS A 58 -3.24 -17.05 17.13
C LYS A 58 -4.14 -17.03 18.36
N LEU A 59 -3.57 -16.84 19.55
CA LEU A 59 -4.32 -16.72 20.79
C LEU A 59 -5.20 -15.46 20.81
N GLY A 60 -4.64 -14.31 20.39
CA GLY A 60 -5.37 -13.06 20.26
C GLY A 60 -6.56 -13.17 19.29
N ILE A 61 -6.37 -13.79 18.12
CA ILE A 61 -7.43 -14.03 17.14
C ILE A 61 -8.53 -14.92 17.72
N LYS A 62 -8.18 -16.01 18.40
CA LYS A 62 -9.15 -16.91 19.06
C LYS A 62 -9.97 -16.18 20.12
N ALA A 63 -9.32 -15.38 20.98
CA ALA A 63 -9.98 -14.60 22.00
C ALA A 63 -10.93 -13.57 21.39
N PHE A 64 -10.49 -12.88 20.33
CA PHE A 64 -11.32 -11.92 19.60
C PHE A 64 -12.58 -12.58 19.02
N ILE A 65 -12.44 -13.71 18.32
CA ILE A 65 -13.57 -14.44 17.73
C ILE A 65 -14.55 -14.90 18.81
N LYS A 66 -14.05 -15.43 19.94
CA LYS A 66 -14.89 -15.84 21.06
C LYS A 66 -15.68 -14.66 21.65
N ASN A 67 -15.05 -13.51 21.78
CA ASN A 67 -15.71 -12.31 22.29
C ASN A 67 -16.72 -11.72 21.30
N ALA A 68 -16.48 -11.86 19.99
CA ALA A 68 -17.41 -11.42 18.95
C ALA A 68 -18.63 -12.34 18.81
N ILE A 69 -18.50 -13.63 19.14
CA ILE A 69 -19.56 -14.64 18.98
C ILE A 69 -19.69 -15.49 20.24
N SER A 70 -20.64 -15.12 21.10
CA SER A 70 -20.79 -15.71 22.44
C SER A 70 -21.11 -17.21 22.43
N GLU A 71 -21.88 -17.70 21.44
CA GLU A 71 -22.29 -19.10 21.30
C GLU A 71 -21.19 -20.03 20.77
N LEU A 72 -20.07 -19.50 20.30
CA LEU A 72 -19.00 -20.30 19.71
C LEU A 72 -18.01 -20.77 20.79
N GLU A 73 -17.73 -22.07 20.85
CA GLU A 73 -16.73 -22.59 21.79
C GLU A 73 -15.30 -22.52 21.20
N PRO A 74 -14.27 -22.27 22.04
CA PRO A 74 -12.88 -22.14 21.58
C PRO A 74 -12.35 -23.36 20.80
N GLN A 75 -12.89 -24.55 21.10
CA GLN A 75 -12.51 -25.81 20.44
C GLN A 75 -12.99 -25.92 18.98
N TYR A 76 -14.00 -25.14 18.58
CA TYR A 76 -14.53 -25.11 17.22
C TYR A 76 -14.00 -23.95 16.38
N ILE A 77 -12.98 -23.24 16.88
CA ILE A 77 -12.31 -22.14 16.18
C ILE A 77 -11.00 -22.66 15.58
N THR A 78 -10.98 -22.79 14.26
CA THR A 78 -9.76 -23.13 13.53
C THR A 78 -9.18 -21.88 12.89
N VAL A 79 -7.94 -21.54 13.25
CA VAL A 79 -7.22 -20.38 12.74
C VAL A 79 -6.05 -20.85 11.90
N PHE A 80 -6.06 -20.48 10.62
CA PHE A 80 -4.95 -20.68 9.70
C PHE A 80 -4.23 -19.35 9.52
N LEU A 81 -2.94 -19.33 9.87
CA LEU A 81 -2.08 -18.17 9.62
C LEU A 81 -1.26 -18.46 8.36
N ILE A 82 -1.34 -17.55 7.40
CA ILE A 82 -0.61 -17.63 6.14
C ILE A 82 0.30 -16.42 6.06
N HIS A 83 1.60 -16.66 6.01
CA HIS A 83 2.55 -15.58 5.76
C HIS A 83 2.32 -15.06 4.34
N LYS A 84 1.93 -13.80 4.21
CA LYS A 84 1.72 -13.16 2.93
C LYS A 84 3.05 -12.60 2.46
N ILE A 85 3.72 -13.36 1.59
CA ILE A 85 4.84 -12.90 0.81
C ILE A 85 4.27 -11.90 -0.21
N SER A 86 4.10 -10.64 0.19
CA SER A 86 3.78 -9.60 -0.79
C SER A 86 4.98 -9.51 -1.71
N PRO A 87 4.83 -9.71 -3.04
CA PRO A 87 5.93 -9.43 -3.94
C PRO A 87 6.35 -7.99 -3.69
N THR A 88 7.64 -7.75 -3.43
CA THR A 88 8.20 -6.41 -3.44
C THR A 88 7.94 -5.86 -4.82
N ILE A 89 6.81 -5.17 -5.00
CA ILE A 89 6.55 -4.39 -6.19
C ILE A 89 7.67 -3.36 -6.14
N PRO A 90 8.61 -3.34 -7.11
CA PRO A 90 9.60 -2.29 -7.13
C PRO A 90 8.81 -0.99 -7.11
N SER A 91 8.97 -0.23 -6.03
CA SER A 91 8.45 1.13 -6.00
C SER A 91 9.15 1.82 -7.14
N TYR A 92 8.45 1.95 -8.28
CA TYR A 92 8.80 2.92 -9.28
C TYR A 92 8.64 4.23 -8.56
N THR A 93 9.72 4.64 -7.86
CA THR A 93 9.90 6.01 -7.45
C THR A 93 9.73 6.76 -8.73
N GLU A 94 8.57 7.40 -8.87
CA GLU A 94 8.30 8.29 -9.98
C GLU A 94 9.45 9.28 -9.91
N LYS A 95 10.43 9.05 -10.78
CA LYS A 95 11.60 9.90 -10.87
C LYS A 95 10.98 11.18 -11.37
N ASN A 96 10.69 12.07 -10.43
CA ASN A 96 10.24 13.43 -10.67
C ASN A 96 11.39 14.07 -11.43
N VAL A 97 11.43 13.82 -12.75
CA VAL A 97 12.20 14.55 -13.71
C VAL A 97 11.54 15.91 -13.74
N SER A 98 11.85 16.70 -12.71
CA SER A 98 11.49 18.09 -12.60
C SER A 98 11.84 18.70 -13.96
N GLY A 99 10.80 19.01 -14.72
CA GLY A 99 10.89 19.69 -16.01
C GLY A 99 11.56 21.06 -15.87
N GLY A 100 12.03 21.47 -14.69
CA GLY A 100 12.86 22.65 -14.49
C GLY A 100 14.22 22.58 -15.19
N SER A 101 14.77 21.38 -15.46
CA SER A 101 16.12 21.29 -16.04
C SER A 101 16.20 21.77 -17.49
N TYR A 102 15.16 21.56 -18.31
CA TYR A 102 15.17 21.99 -19.71
C TYR A 102 15.10 23.53 -19.84
N TYR A 103 14.37 24.20 -18.94
CA TYR A 103 14.28 25.66 -18.93
C TYR A 103 15.65 26.32 -18.70
N LEU A 104 16.52 25.70 -17.89
CA LEU A 104 17.88 26.20 -17.64
C LEU A 104 18.75 26.14 -18.91
N TYR A 105 18.62 25.08 -19.72
CA TYR A 105 19.35 24.97 -20.98
C TYR A 105 18.86 25.98 -22.02
N VAL A 106 17.55 26.23 -22.11
CA VAL A 106 16.98 27.25 -23.00
C VAL A 106 17.45 28.65 -22.59
N LEU A 107 17.44 28.97 -21.29
CA LEU A 107 17.94 30.25 -20.78
C LEU A 107 19.42 30.45 -21.12
N LEU A 108 20.25 29.42 -20.94
CA LEU A 108 21.68 29.47 -21.24
C LEU A 108 21.95 29.72 -22.74
N LEU A 109 21.16 29.11 -23.62
CA LEU A 109 21.27 29.31 -25.07
C LEU A 109 20.92 30.75 -25.46
N PHE A 110 19.89 31.34 -24.86
CA PHE A 110 19.54 32.75 -25.06
C PHE A 110 20.66 33.70 -24.63
N ILE A 111 21.30 33.44 -23.48
CA ILE A 111 22.41 34.25 -22.99
C ILE A 111 23.58 34.24 -23.98
N ILE A 112 23.92 33.06 -24.53
CA ILE A 112 25.00 32.93 -25.52
C ILE A 112 24.70 33.76 -26.78
N ILE A 113 23.46 33.74 -27.27
CA ILE A 113 23.06 34.50 -28.45
C ILE A 113 23.17 36.01 -28.20
N ILE A 114 22.71 36.48 -27.04
CA ILE A 114 22.76 37.91 -26.67
C ILE A 114 24.21 38.38 -26.56
N VAL A 115 25.06 37.62 -25.86
CA VAL A 115 26.47 37.97 -25.68
C VAL A 115 27.21 37.95 -27.02
N GLY A 116 26.98 36.94 -27.86
CA GLY A 116 27.54 36.87 -29.21
C GLY A 116 27.12 38.06 -30.09
N GLY A 117 25.84 38.44 -30.03
CA GLY A 117 25.31 39.61 -30.75
C GLY A 117 25.92 40.93 -30.30
N LEU A 118 26.08 41.12 -28.98
CA LEU A 118 26.72 42.33 -28.42
C LEU A 118 28.20 42.43 -28.80
N ILE A 119 28.94 41.31 -28.78
CA ILE A 119 30.34 41.28 -29.22
C ILE A 119 30.45 41.62 -30.71
N TYR A 120 29.64 40.99 -31.56
CA TYR A 120 29.63 41.25 -33.00
C TYR A 120 29.32 42.72 -33.31
N TRP A 121 28.33 43.30 -32.63
CA TRP A 121 27.96 44.70 -32.79
C TRP A 121 29.03 45.67 -32.29
N GLY A 122 29.69 45.35 -31.18
CA GLY A 122 30.81 46.13 -30.64
C GLY A 122 32.02 46.18 -31.59
N ILE A 123 32.35 45.06 -32.23
CA ILE A 123 33.43 44.99 -33.23
C ILE A 123 33.06 45.79 -34.49
N LYS A 124 31.83 45.67 -34.98
CA LYS A 124 31.32 46.41 -36.15
C LYS A 124 31.31 47.93 -35.92
N ARG A 125 31.02 48.40 -34.71
CA ARG A 125 31.07 49.82 -34.38
C ARG A 125 32.49 50.39 -34.39
N ARG A 126 33.48 49.61 -33.95
CA ARG A 126 34.89 50.05 -33.98
C ARG A 126 35.43 50.19 -35.39
N SER A 127 34.91 49.43 -36.36
CA SER A 127 35.30 49.52 -37.77
C SER A 127 34.74 50.76 -38.48
N ALA A 128 33.71 51.42 -37.92
CA ALA A 128 33.13 52.64 -38.49
C ALA A 128 33.87 53.93 -38.06
N THR A 129 34.65 53.88 -36.98
CA THR A 129 35.40 55.06 -36.47
C THR A 129 36.77 55.21 -37.14
N SER A 130 37.25 54.19 -37.86
CA SER A 130 38.55 54.21 -38.56
C SER A 130 38.51 54.89 -39.94
N ALA A 131 37.34 55.34 -40.42
CA ALA A 131 37.16 55.91 -41.76
C ALA A 131 37.06 57.45 -41.80
N GLN A 132 37.40 58.14 -40.70
CA GLN A 132 37.42 59.62 -40.63
C GLN A 132 38.74 60.18 -40.07
N GLN A 133 39.88 59.57 -40.42
CA GLN A 133 41.18 60.25 -40.37
C GLN A 133 41.67 60.52 -41.79
#